data_AF-A0A9R1S556-F1
#
_entry.id   AF-A0A9R1S556-F1
#
_cell.length_a   1.000
_cell.length_b   1.000
_cell.length_c   1.000
_cell.angle_alpha   90.00
_cell.angle_beta   90.00
_cell.angle_gamma   90.00
#
_symmetry.space_group_name_H-M   'P 1'
#
loop_
_entity.id
_entity.type
_entity.pdbx_description
1 polymer ?
#
loop_
_entity_poly.entity_id
_entity_poly.type
_entity_poly.pdbx_seq_one_letter_code
_entity_poly.pdbx_strand_id
1 'polypeptide(L)'
;MSMDGKTPDLLPLSAAKKKIRDAIPLACGWALLNAFATVCGVASGYIAEYIHVSCSQSSFILPCIELTDEEAARLIALCVGILCCAPSQAAAAALALLLPCQRRRARRTLAYLALAVTVLFHCLFASAVWVFLTADPGYIFGRIYFTAGFCFFVVGDLLSFRALLGGDGWGMKYVAYFF
;
A
#
# COMPACT_ATOMS: atom_id res chain seq x y z
N MET A 1 40.22 -44.08 6.65
CA MET A 1 39.79 -42.70 7.00
C MET A 1 38.71 -42.29 6.00
N SER A 2 37.45 -42.34 6.42
CA SER A 2 36.29 -41.95 5.61
C SER A 2 36.01 -40.46 5.83
N MET A 3 35.94 -39.66 4.77
CA MET A 3 35.51 -38.27 4.84
C MET A 3 33.99 -38.22 4.70
N ASP A 4 33.28 -38.09 5.82
CA ASP A 4 31.86 -37.75 5.84
C ASP A 4 31.66 -36.30 5.38
N GLY A 5 31.49 -36.12 4.07
CA GLY A 5 31.03 -34.89 3.46
C GLY A 5 29.56 -34.67 3.77
N LYS A 6 29.26 -34.11 4.94
CA LYS A 6 27.91 -33.66 5.31
C LYS A 6 27.56 -32.43 4.47
N THR A 7 26.85 -32.65 3.36
CA THR A 7 26.30 -31.61 2.50
C THR A 7 25.40 -30.68 3.32
N PRO A 8 25.61 -29.35 3.29
CA PRO A 8 24.74 -28.42 3.98
C PRO A 8 23.37 -28.42 3.31
N ASP A 9 22.32 -28.61 4.13
CA ASP A 9 20.90 -28.60 3.75
C ASP A 9 20.55 -27.42 2.83
N LEU A 10 20.56 -27.69 1.53
CA LEU A 10 19.94 -26.87 0.51
C LEU A 10 18.42 -27.06 0.62
N LEU A 11 17.77 -26.24 1.44
CA LEU A 11 16.34 -25.92 1.31
C LEU A 11 16.00 -25.90 -0.19
N PRO A 12 15.04 -26.71 -0.67
CA PRO A 12 15.01 -27.06 -2.08
C PRO A 12 14.76 -25.79 -2.89
N LEU A 13 15.73 -25.46 -3.73
CA LEU A 13 15.76 -24.28 -4.59
C LEU A 13 14.46 -24.16 -5.42
N SER A 14 13.78 -25.28 -5.66
CA SER A 14 12.45 -25.39 -6.27
C SER A 14 11.33 -24.75 -5.45
N ALA A 15 11.30 -24.92 -4.13
CA ALA A 15 10.29 -24.35 -3.25
C ALA A 15 10.44 -22.83 -3.12
N ALA A 16 11.69 -22.34 -3.02
CA ALA A 16 11.99 -20.91 -3.02
C ALA A 16 11.60 -20.24 -4.35
N LYS A 17 11.91 -20.90 -5.48
CA LYS A 17 11.55 -20.42 -6.83
C LYS A 17 10.04 -20.41 -7.08
N LYS A 18 9.31 -21.42 -6.57
CA LYS A 18 7.83 -21.46 -6.60
C LYS A 18 7.22 -20.32 -5.78
N LYS A 19 7.72 -20.08 -4.57
CA LYS A 19 7.22 -19.01 -3.69
C LYS A 19 7.45 -17.60 -4.25
N ILE A 20 8.57 -17.37 -4.94
CA ILE A 20 8.81 -16.10 -5.67
C ILE A 20 7.81 -15.96 -6.83
N ARG A 21 7.55 -17.03 -7.58
CA ARG A 21 6.58 -17.03 -8.68
C ARG A 21 5.18 -16.67 -8.19
N ASP A 22 4.75 -17.21 -7.05
CA ASP A 22 3.41 -16.97 -6.50
C ASP A 22 3.29 -15.58 -5.84
N ALA A 23 4.41 -14.99 -5.39
CA ALA A 23 4.44 -13.64 -4.81
C ALA A 23 4.29 -12.51 -5.85
N ILE A 24 4.71 -12.75 -7.10
CA ILE A 24 4.69 -11.75 -8.17
C ILE A 24 3.25 -11.29 -8.52
N PRO A 25 2.28 -12.20 -8.79
CA PRO A 25 0.91 -11.80 -9.10
C PRO A 25 0.26 -10.99 -7.97
N LEU A 26 0.49 -11.39 -6.71
CA LEU A 26 -0.09 -10.71 -5.56
C LEU A 26 0.49 -9.29 -5.41
N ALA A 27 1.82 -9.15 -5.41
CA ALA A 27 2.45 -7.85 -5.23
C ALA A 27 2.19 -6.90 -6.41
N CYS A 28 2.23 -7.39 -7.65
CA CYS A 28 1.93 -6.59 -8.84
C CYS A 28 0.44 -6.23 -8.92
N GLY A 29 -0.46 -7.20 -8.66
CA GLY A 29 -1.90 -6.95 -8.65
C GLY A 29 -2.28 -5.93 -7.58
N TRP A 30 -1.71 -6.04 -6.39
CA TRP A 30 -1.92 -5.06 -5.32
C TRP A 30 -1.40 -3.67 -5.69
N ALA A 31 -0.19 -3.57 -6.26
CA ALA A 31 0.37 -2.30 -6.70
C ALA A 31 -0.50 -1.60 -7.76
N LEU A 32 -1.03 -2.36 -8.73
CA LEU A 32 -1.95 -1.84 -9.75
C LEU A 32 -3.26 -1.37 -9.15
N LEU A 33 -3.85 -2.18 -8.25
CA LEU A 33 -5.10 -1.80 -7.57
C LEU A 33 -4.92 -0.52 -6.75
N ASN A 34 -3.82 -0.41 -5.99
CA ASN A 34 -3.55 0.77 -5.17
C ASN A 34 -3.34 2.03 -6.03
N ALA A 35 -2.54 1.92 -7.10
CA ALA A 35 -2.32 3.03 -8.02
C ALA A 35 -3.62 3.46 -8.71
N PHE A 36 -4.42 2.51 -9.19
CA PHE A 36 -5.72 2.78 -9.81
C PHE A 36 -6.68 3.47 -8.84
N ALA A 37 -6.85 2.91 -7.64
CA ALA A 37 -7.73 3.48 -6.62
C ALA A 37 -7.31 4.90 -6.22
N THR A 38 -6.01 5.14 -6.11
CA THR A 38 -5.45 6.48 -5.83
C THR A 38 -5.80 7.48 -6.93
N VAL A 39 -5.56 7.13 -8.19
CA VAL A 39 -5.86 7.99 -9.34
C VAL A 39 -7.37 8.25 -9.44
N CYS A 40 -8.19 7.22 -9.33
CA CYS A 40 -9.65 7.36 -9.35
C CYS A 40 -10.15 8.23 -8.20
N GLY A 41 -9.62 8.08 -6.99
CA GLY A 41 -9.99 8.89 -5.84
C GLY A 41 -9.71 10.38 -6.09
N VAL A 42 -8.48 10.73 -6.45
CA VAL A 42 -8.11 12.13 -6.70
C VAL A 42 -8.85 12.70 -7.92
N ALA A 43 -8.94 11.94 -9.02
CA ALA A 43 -9.64 12.37 -10.22
C ALA A 43 -11.15 12.57 -9.97
N SER A 44 -11.77 11.75 -9.13
CA SER A 44 -13.18 11.91 -8.79
C SER A 44 -13.49 13.24 -8.10
N GLY A 45 -12.58 13.73 -7.24
CA GLY A 45 -12.69 15.05 -6.63
C GLY A 45 -12.60 16.17 -7.67
N TYR A 46 -11.60 16.13 -8.55
CA TYR A 46 -11.44 17.09 -9.64
C TYR A 46 -12.64 17.10 -10.60
N ILE A 47 -13.14 15.92 -10.98
CA ILE A 47 -14.30 15.80 -11.86
C ILE A 47 -15.53 16.37 -11.14
N ALA A 48 -15.76 16.02 -9.88
CA ALA A 48 -16.92 16.50 -9.12
C ALA A 48 -16.97 18.03 -9.03
N GLU A 49 -15.80 18.68 -8.87
CA GLU A 49 -15.66 20.13 -8.94
C GLU A 49 -15.94 20.66 -10.36
N TYR A 50 -15.33 20.06 -11.38
CA TYR A 50 -15.46 20.50 -12.77
C TYR A 50 -16.90 20.42 -13.31
N ILE A 51 -17.64 19.36 -12.98
CA ILE A 51 -19.03 19.18 -13.42
C ILE A 51 -20.05 19.74 -12.42
N HIS A 52 -19.63 20.51 -11.41
CA HIS A 52 -20.49 21.11 -10.38
C HIS A 52 -21.52 20.12 -9.81
N VAL A 53 -21.05 18.95 -9.36
CA VAL A 53 -21.95 17.95 -8.75
C VAL A 53 -22.73 18.62 -7.62
N SER A 54 -24.06 18.54 -7.69
CA SER A 54 -24.92 19.11 -6.66
C SER A 54 -24.73 18.34 -5.35
N CYS A 55 -24.00 18.92 -4.41
CA CYS A 55 -23.99 18.48 -3.03
C CYS A 55 -25.29 18.91 -2.34
N SER A 56 -25.63 18.25 -1.23
CA SER A 56 -26.78 18.66 -0.40
C SER A 56 -26.38 18.61 1.05
N GLN A 57 -26.62 19.69 1.81
CA GLN A 57 -26.32 19.70 3.25
C GLN A 57 -27.06 18.60 4.04
N SER A 58 -28.24 18.17 3.57
CA SER A 58 -28.98 17.05 4.18
C SER A 58 -28.53 15.67 3.71
N SER A 59 -27.63 15.60 2.73
CA SER A 59 -27.14 14.32 2.20
C SER A 59 -26.11 13.72 3.14
N PHE A 60 -26.38 12.48 3.55
CA PHE A 60 -25.44 11.69 4.34
C PHE A 60 -24.23 11.22 3.52
N ILE A 61 -24.39 11.05 2.20
CA ILE A 61 -23.37 10.47 1.31
C ILE A 61 -22.48 11.55 0.68
N LEU A 62 -23.09 12.68 0.30
CA LEU A 62 -22.40 13.78 -0.38
C LEU A 62 -22.81 15.13 0.23
N PRO A 63 -22.43 15.40 1.50
CA PRO A 63 -22.67 16.68 2.13
C PRO A 63 -21.87 17.79 1.44
N CYS A 64 -22.38 19.01 1.48
CA CYS A 64 -21.62 20.19 1.09
C CYS A 64 -20.62 20.51 2.21
N ILE A 65 -19.36 20.11 2.01
CA ILE A 65 -18.27 20.43 2.95
C ILE A 65 -17.59 21.70 2.46
N GLU A 66 -17.71 22.76 3.26
CA GLU A 66 -17.03 24.03 3.00
C GLU A 66 -15.61 23.96 3.57
N LEU A 67 -14.62 24.09 2.70
CA LEU A 67 -13.21 24.16 3.07
C LEU A 67 -12.77 25.62 3.02
N THR A 68 -11.97 26.04 3.99
CA THR A 68 -11.24 27.32 3.89
C THR A 68 -10.17 27.25 2.79
N ASP A 69 -9.73 28.40 2.28
CA ASP A 69 -8.66 28.46 1.28
C ASP A 69 -7.37 27.77 1.75
N GLU A 70 -7.05 27.87 3.04
CA GLU A 70 -5.91 27.20 3.67
C GLU A 70 -6.06 25.68 3.67
N GLU A 71 -7.24 25.17 4.05
CA GLU A 71 -7.54 23.74 4.06
C GLU A 71 -7.57 23.16 2.65
N ALA A 72 -8.10 23.89 1.68
CA ALA A 72 -8.10 23.50 0.27
C ALA A 72 -6.66 23.42 -0.27
N ALA A 73 -5.81 24.43 -0.01
CA ALA A 73 -4.41 24.42 -0.42
C ALA A 73 -3.64 23.25 0.23
N ARG A 74 -3.89 22.99 1.52
CA ARG A 74 -3.32 21.85 2.24
C ARG A 74 -3.77 20.52 1.64
N LEU A 75 -5.05 20.38 1.30
CA LEU A 75 -5.61 19.19 0.68
C LEU A 75 -4.96 18.92 -0.69
N ILE A 76 -4.77 19.95 -1.51
CA ILE A 76 -4.08 19.83 -2.80
C ILE A 76 -2.64 19.31 -2.59
N ALA A 77 -1.90 19.88 -1.64
CA ALA A 77 -0.53 19.44 -1.35
C ALA A 77 -0.48 17.96 -0.89
N LEU A 78 -1.45 17.54 -0.06
CA LEU A 78 -1.59 16.15 0.37
C LEU A 78 -1.91 15.22 -0.82
N CYS A 79 -2.85 15.60 -1.70
CA CYS A 79 -3.20 14.85 -2.90
C CYS A 79 -2.00 14.68 -3.84
N VAL A 80 -1.19 15.72 -4.05
CA VAL A 80 0.05 15.63 -4.81
C VAL A 80 1.02 14.64 -4.18
N GLY A 81 1.21 14.71 -2.86
CA GLY A 81 2.07 13.77 -2.13
C GLY A 81 1.62 12.31 -2.27
N ILE A 82 0.30 12.07 -2.15
CA ILE A 82 -0.32 10.74 -2.32
C ILE A 82 -0.08 10.22 -3.76
N LEU A 83 -0.29 11.06 -4.77
CA LEU A 83 -0.05 10.73 -6.18
C LEU A 83 1.43 10.44 -6.48
N CYS A 84 2.37 11.04 -5.75
CA CYS A 84 3.79 10.72 -5.87
C CYS A 84 4.19 9.42 -5.15
N CYS A 85 3.53 9.09 -4.04
CA CYS A 85 3.85 7.91 -3.23
C CYS A 85 3.44 6.61 -3.93
N ALA A 86 2.24 6.53 -4.51
CA ALA A 86 1.75 5.32 -5.18
C ALA A 86 2.70 4.78 -6.28
N PRO A 87 3.17 5.57 -7.27
CA PRO A 87 4.12 5.11 -8.28
C PRO A 87 5.49 4.79 -7.67
N SER A 88 5.92 5.54 -6.65
CA SER A 88 7.21 5.31 -5.97
C SER A 88 7.22 3.97 -5.22
N GLN A 89 6.12 3.64 -4.52
CA GLN A 89 5.91 2.34 -3.88
C GLN A 89 5.91 1.21 -4.91
N ALA A 90 5.15 1.38 -6.01
CA ALA A 90 5.06 0.39 -7.08
C ALA A 90 6.44 0.15 -7.74
N ALA A 91 7.21 1.22 -8.00
CA ALA A 91 8.55 1.13 -8.55
C ALA A 91 9.51 0.39 -7.60
N ALA A 92 9.50 0.72 -6.31
CA ALA A 92 10.33 0.04 -5.31
C ALA A 92 9.98 -1.46 -5.21
N ALA A 93 8.68 -1.80 -5.19
CA ALA A 93 8.21 -3.18 -5.19
C ALA A 93 8.62 -3.94 -6.45
N ALA A 94 8.45 -3.34 -7.64
CA ALA A 94 8.85 -3.93 -8.91
C ALA A 94 10.36 -4.18 -8.96
N LEU A 95 11.18 -3.21 -8.53
CA LEU A 95 12.62 -3.38 -8.45
C LEU A 95 13.02 -4.50 -7.48
N ALA A 96 12.33 -4.63 -6.34
CA ALA A 96 12.56 -5.71 -5.38
C ALA A 96 12.25 -7.10 -5.96
N LEU A 97 11.28 -7.19 -6.87
CA LEU A 97 10.92 -8.43 -7.57
C LEU A 97 11.86 -8.76 -8.73
N LEU A 98 12.31 -7.76 -9.49
CA LEU A 98 13.18 -7.93 -10.66
C LEU A 98 14.64 -8.25 -10.29
N LEU A 99 15.08 -7.89 -9.09
CA LEU A 99 16.45 -8.14 -8.66
C LEU A 99 16.74 -9.64 -8.46
N PRO A 100 17.92 -10.13 -8.92
CA PRO A 100 18.28 -11.53 -8.79
C PRO A 100 18.48 -11.95 -7.32
N CYS A 101 18.29 -13.24 -7.05
CA CYS A 101 18.37 -13.83 -5.70
C CYS A 101 19.72 -13.64 -5.00
N GLN A 102 20.80 -13.40 -5.74
CA GLN A 102 22.13 -13.12 -5.19
C GLN A 102 22.21 -11.74 -4.52
N ARG A 103 21.28 -10.81 -4.84
CA ARG A 103 21.21 -9.46 -4.28
C ARG A 103 20.17 -9.35 -3.15
N ARG A 104 20.15 -10.31 -2.22
CA ARG A 104 19.15 -10.35 -1.13
C ARG A 104 19.10 -9.06 -0.30
N ARG A 105 20.25 -8.45 0.01
CA ARG A 105 20.29 -7.18 0.77
C ARG A 105 19.58 -6.05 0.01
N ALA A 106 19.88 -5.85 -1.27
CA ALA A 106 19.24 -4.83 -2.08
C ALA A 106 17.72 -5.05 -2.22
N ARG A 107 17.28 -6.29 -2.41
CA ARG A 107 15.85 -6.64 -2.44
C ARG A 107 15.14 -6.26 -1.14
N ARG A 108 15.75 -6.55 0.01
CA ARG A 108 15.20 -6.17 1.32
C ARG A 108 15.16 -4.66 1.50
N THR A 109 16.24 -3.96 1.14
CA THR A 109 16.27 -2.49 1.21
C THR A 109 15.12 -1.89 0.39
N LEU A 110 14.87 -2.39 -0.81
CA LEU A 110 13.75 -1.93 -1.64
C LEU A 110 12.38 -2.30 -1.08
N ALA A 111 12.23 -3.49 -0.49
CA ALA A 111 10.99 -3.86 0.19
C ALA A 111 10.71 -2.96 1.39
N TYR A 112 11.73 -2.63 2.20
CA TYR A 112 11.60 -1.68 3.30
C TYR A 112 11.37 -0.25 2.83
N LEU A 113 11.99 0.15 1.71
CA LEU A 113 11.70 1.43 1.09
C LEU A 113 10.24 1.50 0.63
N ALA A 114 9.73 0.45 -0.01
CA ALA A 114 8.33 0.36 -0.38
C ALA A 114 7.42 0.48 0.85
N LEU A 115 7.73 -0.22 1.95
CA LEU A 115 7.00 -0.09 3.21
C LEU A 115 7.04 1.33 3.79
N ALA A 116 8.20 1.99 3.76
CA ALA A 116 8.32 3.37 4.24
C ALA A 116 7.47 4.34 3.42
N VAL A 117 7.47 4.20 2.08
CA VAL A 117 6.63 4.99 1.17
C VAL A 117 5.15 4.70 1.42
N THR A 118 4.78 3.44 1.70
CA THR A 118 3.42 3.06 2.09
C THR A 118 2.98 3.73 3.40
N VAL A 119 3.83 3.73 4.43
CA VAL A 119 3.52 4.41 5.69
C VAL A 119 3.31 5.90 5.46
N LEU A 120 4.18 6.53 4.67
CA LEU A 120 4.03 7.94 4.29
C LEU A 120 2.70 8.17 3.56
N PHE A 121 2.36 7.33 2.57
CA PHE A 121 1.09 7.39 1.85
C PHE A 121 -0.11 7.35 2.81
N HIS A 122 -0.11 6.41 3.77
CA HIS A 122 -1.18 6.29 4.77
C HIS A 122 -1.26 7.52 5.67
N CYS A 123 -0.14 8.09 6.07
CA CYS A 123 -0.12 9.34 6.86
C CYS A 123 -0.69 10.52 6.08
N LEU A 124 -0.34 10.65 4.79
CA LEU A 124 -0.86 11.71 3.93
C LEU A 124 -2.36 11.53 3.69
N PHE A 125 -2.81 10.31 3.43
CA PHE A 125 -4.23 9.99 3.27
C PHE A 125 -5.03 10.27 4.54
N ALA A 126 -4.56 9.80 5.69
CA ALA A 126 -5.19 10.08 6.98
C ALA A 126 -5.26 11.59 7.27
N SER A 127 -4.21 12.33 6.92
CA SER A 127 -4.19 13.80 7.03
C SER A 127 -5.23 14.44 6.12
N ALA A 128 -5.41 13.94 4.89
CA ALA A 128 -6.41 14.46 3.95
C ALA A 128 -7.84 14.18 4.43
N VAL A 129 -8.09 12.96 4.92
CA VAL A 129 -9.37 12.59 5.55
C VAL A 129 -9.65 13.46 6.77
N TRP A 130 -8.62 13.76 7.56
CA TRP A 130 -8.76 14.61 8.74
C TRP A 130 -9.22 16.01 8.37
N VAL A 131 -8.71 16.62 7.29
CA VAL A 131 -9.18 17.94 6.80
C VAL A 131 -10.70 17.93 6.56
N PHE A 132 -11.24 16.87 5.93
CA PHE A 132 -12.69 16.76 5.72
C PHE A 132 -13.46 16.60 7.02
N LEU A 133 -12.96 15.78 7.96
CA LEU A 133 -13.63 15.52 9.23
C LEU A 133 -13.55 16.70 10.21
N THR A 134 -12.55 17.59 10.07
CA THR A 134 -12.51 18.84 10.82
C THR A 134 -13.46 19.88 10.26
N ALA A 135 -13.60 19.94 8.93
CA ALA A 135 -14.55 20.82 8.27
C ALA A 135 -16.02 20.38 8.51
N ASP A 136 -16.29 19.07 8.54
CA ASP A 136 -17.59 18.52 8.92
C ASP A 136 -17.45 17.30 9.87
N PRO A 137 -17.48 17.52 11.19
CA PRO A 137 -17.46 16.43 12.17
C PRO A 137 -18.68 15.50 12.10
N GLY A 138 -19.78 15.97 11.50
CA GLY A 138 -21.04 15.26 11.31
C GLY A 138 -21.03 14.31 10.11
N TYR A 139 -19.96 14.30 9.30
CA TYR A 139 -19.83 13.42 8.14
C TYR A 139 -19.53 11.96 8.51
N ILE A 140 -20.50 11.31 9.14
CA ILE A 140 -20.38 9.94 9.67
C ILE A 140 -20.15 8.93 8.54
N PHE A 141 -20.81 9.08 7.38
CA PHE A 141 -20.59 8.21 6.22
C PHE A 141 -19.13 8.24 5.78
N GLY A 142 -18.59 9.43 5.56
CA GLY A 142 -17.20 9.63 5.20
C GLY A 142 -16.26 9.03 6.23
N ARG A 143 -16.51 9.26 7.52
CA ARG A 143 -15.71 8.67 8.60
C ARG A 143 -15.67 7.15 8.52
N ILE A 144 -16.81 6.49 8.34
CA ILE A 144 -16.89 5.03 8.23
C ILE A 144 -16.19 4.55 6.95
N TYR A 145 -16.53 5.15 5.81
CA TYR A 145 -16.01 4.78 4.50
C TYR A 145 -14.48 4.91 4.43
N PHE A 146 -13.93 6.06 4.84
CA PHE A 146 -12.49 6.29 4.84
C PHE A 146 -11.75 5.38 5.83
N THR A 147 -12.32 5.11 7.00
CA THR A 147 -11.72 4.18 7.97
C THR A 147 -11.69 2.76 7.43
N ALA A 148 -12.81 2.27 6.88
CA ALA A 148 -12.88 0.93 6.30
C ALA A 148 -11.93 0.78 5.10
N GLY A 149 -11.89 1.79 4.22
CA GLY A 149 -10.95 1.86 3.10
C GLY A 149 -9.49 1.82 3.59
N PHE A 150 -9.14 2.66 4.56
CA PHE A 150 -7.81 2.69 5.16
C PHE A 150 -7.39 1.31 5.68
N CYS A 151 -8.25 0.64 6.46
CA CYS A 151 -7.97 -0.70 6.98
C CYS A 151 -7.75 -1.71 5.84
N PHE A 152 -8.57 -1.67 4.79
CA PHE A 152 -8.43 -2.54 3.62
C PHE A 152 -7.07 -2.34 2.92
N PHE A 153 -6.68 -1.08 2.67
CA PHE A 153 -5.39 -0.78 2.05
C PHE A 153 -4.21 -1.19 2.93
N VAL A 154 -4.25 -0.90 4.23
CA VAL A 154 -3.20 -1.34 5.17
C VAL A 154 -3.02 -2.86 5.15
N VAL A 155 -4.12 -3.63 5.18
CA VAL A 155 -4.05 -5.10 5.16
C VAL A 155 -3.42 -5.60 3.85
N GLY A 156 -3.86 -5.07 2.69
CA GLY A 156 -3.30 -5.48 1.41
C GLY A 156 -1.83 -5.10 1.23
N ASP A 157 -1.43 -3.92 1.72
CA ASP A 157 -0.03 -3.48 1.73
C ASP A 157 0.84 -4.40 2.57
N LEU A 158 0.38 -4.81 3.76
CA LEU A 158 1.10 -5.74 4.62
C LEU A 158 1.23 -7.14 3.98
N LEU A 159 0.18 -7.62 3.31
CA LEU A 159 0.21 -8.88 2.56
C LEU A 159 1.19 -8.81 1.38
N SER A 160 1.17 -7.70 0.63
CA SER A 160 2.11 -7.44 -0.47
C SER A 160 3.55 -7.35 0.04
N PHE A 161 3.80 -6.61 1.12
CA PHE A 161 5.10 -6.53 1.77
C PHE A 161 5.60 -7.89 2.24
N ARG A 162 4.74 -8.70 2.87
CA ARG A 162 5.07 -10.08 3.26
C ARG A 162 5.42 -10.94 2.05
N ALA A 163 4.75 -10.75 0.91
CA ALA A 163 5.07 -11.45 -0.33
C ALA A 163 6.45 -11.01 -0.89
N LEU A 164 6.77 -9.72 -0.83
CA LEU A 164 8.09 -9.19 -1.22
C LEU A 164 9.23 -9.79 -0.38
N LEU A 165 9.04 -9.95 0.93
CA LEU A 165 9.99 -10.63 1.82
C LEU A 165 9.96 -12.16 1.69
N GLY A 166 8.88 -12.72 1.17
CA GLY A 166 8.61 -14.15 1.09
C GLY A 166 9.58 -14.94 0.21
N GLY A 167 10.31 -14.28 -0.68
CA GLY A 167 11.34 -14.87 -1.55
C GLY A 167 12.55 -15.47 -0.84
N ASP A 168 12.62 -15.35 0.49
CA ASP A 168 13.79 -15.69 1.30
C ASP A 168 13.64 -16.98 2.13
N GLY A 169 12.49 -17.67 2.03
CA GLY A 169 12.23 -18.91 2.81
C GLY A 169 11.82 -18.67 4.28
N TRP A 170 11.53 -17.44 4.67
CA TRP A 170 11.23 -17.06 6.08
C TRP A 170 9.81 -17.42 6.56
N GLY A 171 9.06 -18.22 5.79
CA GLY A 171 7.62 -18.43 6.01
C GLY A 171 7.22 -19.57 6.96
N MET A 172 8.12 -20.49 7.31
CA MET A 172 7.73 -21.74 8.01
C MET A 172 8.72 -22.21 9.09
N LYS A 173 9.62 -21.36 9.61
CA LYS A 173 10.44 -21.76 10.77
C LYS A 173 9.78 -21.46 12.12
N TYR A 174 8.75 -20.62 12.17
CA TYR A 174 8.09 -20.22 13.42
C TYR A 174 6.71 -20.84 13.65
N VAL A 175 6.13 -21.52 12.65
CA VAL A 175 4.83 -22.20 12.79
C VAL A 175 5.00 -23.68 13.20
N ALA A 176 6.20 -24.25 13.06
CA ALA A 176 6.47 -25.65 13.38
C ALA A 176 6.91 -25.92 14.84
N TYR A 177 6.90 -24.90 15.72
CA TYR A 177 7.27 -25.05 17.15
C TYR A 177 6.11 -24.77 18.12
N PHE A 178 4.87 -24.75 17.63
CA PHE A 178 3.68 -24.74 18.47
C PHE A 178 2.75 -25.87 18.06
N PHE A 179 3.18 -27.11 18.32
CA PHE A 179 2.35 -28.27 18.67
C PHE A 179 3.22 -29.24 19.46
#